data_AF-A0AAD2C0U7-F1
#
_entry.id   AF-A0AAD2C0U7-F1
#
_cell.length_a   1.000
_cell.length_b   1.000
_cell.length_c   1.000
_cell.angle_alpha   90.00
_cell.angle_beta   90.00
_cell.angle_gamma   90.00
#
_symmetry.space_group_name_H-M   'P 1'
#
loop_
_entity.id
_entity.type
_entity.pdbx_description
1 polymer ?
#
loop_
_entity_poly.entity_id
_entity_poly.type
_entity_poly.pdbx_seq_one_letter_code
_entity_poly.pdbx_strand_id
1 'polypeptide(L)'
;MTAVAPIKIWSGCDPQLEQALAALCIAWGPYSAQSRGYPIFKLLRELIDPAWSALCHRHPALSQDILVLAWMRFRLKMMIRTRQREESGLTGTSPLSSIAHKLGFDALDQFVHEVARAVLTKYSGREFDQLQPSLDTLREMAIRCRGKKPRQRALGKFGKVDLLDDMKTCRACERQTELAAHVATVGDACPAGEARRLSSTYCSIHSPEKSGSTMARANYKRARRSQQTFETELNRLERQYWGRPATAREGSTAPSVDEFFRQLSIRKGLAVDDGEAGNTHTDLELLLRREARKLVDQRMSDRKKEMVVLLSAGMSQPQVAEKLGLKSRQAVSKALQSIPADYRFDAPFVSEASAIA
;
A
#
# COMPACT_ATOMS: atom_id res chain seq x y z
N MET A 1 -3.20 15.87 -9.18
CA MET A 1 -1.86 15.45 -8.72
C MET A 1 -1.90 15.56 -7.22
N THR A 2 -2.18 14.46 -6.52
CA THR A 2 -2.18 14.43 -5.05
C THR A 2 -0.74 14.64 -4.60
N ALA A 3 -0.49 15.70 -3.82
CA ALA A 3 0.79 15.92 -3.20
C ALA A 3 1.13 14.69 -2.35
N VAL A 4 2.31 14.10 -2.55
CA VAL A 4 2.81 13.05 -1.65
C VAL A 4 2.83 13.67 -0.26
N ALA A 5 2.04 13.10 0.65
CA ALA A 5 1.94 13.63 2.01
C ALA A 5 3.34 13.64 2.65
N PRO A 6 3.69 14.68 3.43
CA PRO A 6 5.03 14.87 3.97
C PRO A 6 5.44 13.68 4.83
N ILE A 7 6.76 13.41 4.88
CA ILE A 7 7.33 12.39 5.76
C ILE A 7 7.13 12.88 7.19
N LYS A 8 6.42 12.09 8.01
CA LYS A 8 6.23 12.41 9.43
C LYS A 8 7.54 12.11 10.17
N ILE A 9 8.08 13.10 10.86
CA ILE A 9 9.21 12.94 11.78
C ILE A 9 8.62 12.79 13.19
N TRP A 10 8.98 11.72 13.89
CA TRP A 10 8.45 11.44 15.22
C TRP A 10 9.18 12.26 16.30
N SER A 11 8.46 12.69 17.33
CA SER A 11 9.02 13.43 18.46
C SER A 11 10.06 12.57 19.19
N GLY A 12 11.26 13.11 19.40
CA GLY A 12 12.40 12.36 19.95
C GLY A 12 13.22 11.60 18.91
N CYS A 13 12.98 11.86 17.61
CA CYS A 13 13.91 11.45 16.56
C CYS A 13 15.29 12.06 16.81
N ASP A 14 16.31 11.32 16.43
CA ASP A 14 17.67 11.78 16.48
C ASP A 14 17.87 13.10 15.70
N PRO A 15 18.53 14.13 16.27
CA PRO A 15 18.62 15.45 15.65
C PRO A 15 19.32 15.47 14.28
N GLN A 16 20.32 14.61 14.08
CA GLN A 16 21.05 14.55 12.81
C GLN A 16 20.21 13.85 11.74
N LEU A 17 19.48 12.81 12.12
CA LEU A 17 18.53 12.14 11.24
C LEU A 17 17.34 13.04 10.91
N GLU A 18 16.81 13.78 11.88
CA GLU A 18 15.76 14.78 11.68
C GLU A 18 16.21 15.86 10.69
N GLN A 19 17.41 16.41 10.86
CA GLN A 19 17.97 17.41 9.95
C GLN A 19 18.14 16.84 8.53
N ALA A 20 18.66 15.62 8.41
CA ALA A 20 18.82 14.95 7.13
C ALA A 20 17.47 14.69 6.45
N LEU A 21 16.44 14.31 7.20
CA LEU A 21 15.09 14.09 6.69
C LEU A 21 14.37 15.40 6.33
N ALA A 22 14.61 16.48 7.07
CA ALA A 22 14.13 17.81 6.71
C ALA A 22 14.77 18.28 5.39
N ALA A 23 16.09 18.14 5.25
CA ALA A 23 16.81 18.41 4.01
C ALA A 23 16.31 17.53 2.86
N LEU A 24 16.07 16.24 3.14
CA LEU A 24 15.47 15.31 2.20
C LEU A 24 14.09 15.81 1.77
N CYS A 25 13.20 16.20 2.69
CA CYS A 25 11.86 16.71 2.39
C CYS A 25 11.90 17.98 1.53
N ILE A 26 12.84 18.90 1.79
CA ILE A 26 13.05 20.11 0.98
C ILE A 26 13.51 19.75 -0.43
N ALA A 27 14.55 18.92 -0.56
CA ALA A 27 15.05 18.43 -1.84
C ALA A 27 14.01 17.54 -2.57
N TRP A 28 13.08 16.95 -1.82
CA TRP A 28 12.03 16.06 -2.29
C TRP A 28 10.80 16.79 -2.83
N GLY A 29 10.56 18.07 -2.49
CA GLY A 29 9.32 18.85 -2.66
C GLY A 29 8.49 18.71 -3.98
N PRO A 30 7.27 19.27 -4.05
CA PRO A 30 6.29 18.92 -5.10
C PRO A 30 6.76 19.35 -6.49
N TYR A 31 6.96 18.39 -7.40
CA TYR A 31 7.16 18.53 -8.87
C TYR A 31 7.69 19.89 -9.39
N SER A 32 8.67 20.51 -8.72
CA SER A 32 9.27 21.76 -9.17
C SER A 32 10.35 21.46 -10.21
N ALA A 33 10.71 22.44 -11.03
CA ALA A 33 11.78 22.25 -12.02
C ALA A 33 13.13 21.85 -11.38
N GLN A 34 13.36 22.20 -10.10
CA GLN A 34 14.52 21.77 -9.31
C GLN A 34 14.44 20.30 -8.86
N SER A 35 13.23 19.76 -8.63
CA SER A 35 13.03 18.34 -8.28
C SER A 35 13.31 17.37 -9.44
N ARG A 36 13.57 17.89 -10.65
CA ARG A 36 13.88 17.13 -11.87
C ARG A 36 15.35 16.69 -11.94
N GLY A 37 16.21 17.16 -11.03
CA GLY A 37 17.67 16.99 -11.09
C GLY A 37 18.28 15.91 -10.19
N TYR A 38 17.52 15.30 -9.26
CA TYR A 38 18.10 14.40 -8.24
C TYR A 38 17.38 13.04 -8.16
N PRO A 39 18.05 11.92 -8.51
CA PRO A 39 17.55 10.56 -8.27
C PRO A 39 17.30 10.33 -6.77
N ILE A 40 16.16 9.75 -6.39
CA ILE A 40 15.83 9.50 -4.97
C ILE A 40 16.93 8.72 -4.23
N PHE A 41 17.54 7.74 -4.91
CA PHE A 41 18.64 6.96 -4.36
C PHE A 41 19.92 7.80 -4.14
N LYS A 42 20.13 8.84 -4.95
CA LYS A 42 21.21 9.80 -4.75
C LYS A 42 20.96 10.64 -3.50
N LEU A 43 19.73 11.14 -3.33
CA LEU A 43 19.35 11.90 -2.12
C LEU A 43 19.45 11.04 -0.85
N LEU A 44 19.04 9.78 -0.89
CA LEU A 44 19.21 8.85 0.24
C LEU A 44 20.69 8.64 0.55
N ARG A 45 21.53 8.47 -0.49
CA ARG A 45 22.96 8.28 -0.31
C ARG A 45 23.67 9.51 0.26
N GLU A 46 23.26 10.70 -0.14
CA GLU A 46 23.91 11.95 0.26
C GLU A 46 23.40 12.48 1.60
N LEU A 47 22.12 12.27 1.92
CA LEU A 47 21.48 12.85 3.11
C LEU A 47 21.25 11.80 4.20
N ILE A 48 20.74 10.63 3.85
CA ILE A 48 20.26 9.65 4.82
C ILE A 48 21.34 8.66 5.24
N ASP A 49 22.15 8.13 4.32
CA ASP A 49 23.20 7.17 4.66
C ASP A 49 24.23 7.74 5.66
N PRO A 50 24.68 9.02 5.57
CA PRO A 50 25.56 9.61 6.57
C PRO A 50 24.90 9.75 7.94
N ALA A 51 23.64 10.17 7.98
CA ALA A 51 22.88 10.31 9.22
C ALA A 51 22.62 8.94 9.88
N TRP A 52 22.31 7.93 9.09
CA TRP A 52 22.20 6.53 9.55
C TRP A 52 23.52 6.02 10.11
N SER A 53 24.63 6.23 9.41
CA SER A 53 25.95 5.82 9.88
C SER A 53 26.30 6.51 11.21
N ALA A 54 26.02 7.81 11.35
CA ALA A 54 26.25 8.54 12.59
C ALA A 54 25.34 8.07 13.72
N LEU A 55 24.09 7.68 13.43
CA LEU A 55 23.19 7.06 14.40
C LEU A 55 23.76 5.72 14.90
N CYS A 56 24.24 4.86 13.99
CA CYS A 56 24.89 3.58 14.34
C CYS A 56 26.12 3.78 15.23
N HIS A 57 26.94 4.80 14.98
CA HIS A 57 28.11 5.09 15.81
C HIS A 57 27.76 5.62 17.20
N ARG A 58 26.67 6.37 17.35
CA ARG A 58 26.26 6.97 18.64
C ARG A 58 25.49 6.03 19.54
N HIS A 59 24.81 5.03 18.98
CA HIS A 59 24.01 4.09 19.74
C HIS A 59 24.62 2.69 19.68
N PRO A 60 25.19 2.18 20.79
CA PRO A 60 25.75 0.81 20.86
C PRO A 60 24.72 -0.28 20.54
N ALA A 61 23.44 0.02 20.74
CA ALA A 61 22.32 -0.84 20.36
C ALA A 61 22.20 -1.10 18.85
N LEU A 62 22.81 -0.25 18.01
CA LEU A 62 22.90 -0.42 16.57
C LEU A 62 24.27 -0.95 16.14
N SER A 63 24.85 -1.87 16.94
CA SER A 63 26.12 -2.52 16.62
C SER A 63 26.03 -3.37 15.35
N GLN A 64 27.20 -3.64 14.74
CA GLN A 64 27.31 -4.49 13.56
C GLN A 64 26.64 -5.86 13.77
N ASP A 65 26.77 -6.47 14.95
CA ASP A 65 26.16 -7.76 15.27
C ASP A 65 24.63 -7.72 15.27
N ILE A 66 24.05 -6.63 15.78
CA ILE A 66 22.60 -6.42 15.77
C ILE A 66 22.11 -6.24 14.33
N LEU A 67 22.81 -5.44 13.54
CA LEU A 67 22.46 -5.19 12.14
C LEU A 67 22.56 -6.48 11.31
N VAL A 68 23.61 -7.28 11.51
CA VAL A 68 23.77 -8.58 10.85
C VAL A 68 22.68 -9.55 11.27
N LEU A 69 22.34 -9.62 12.56
CA LEU A 69 21.25 -10.47 13.06
C LEU A 69 19.89 -10.06 12.47
N ALA A 70 19.60 -8.76 12.45
CA ALA A 70 18.40 -8.20 11.83
C ALA A 70 18.35 -8.54 10.33
N TRP A 71 19.48 -8.42 9.63
CA TRP A 71 19.60 -8.77 8.22
C TRP A 71 19.37 -10.25 7.95
N MET A 72 19.92 -11.14 8.78
CA MET A 72 19.68 -12.59 8.67
C MET A 72 18.19 -12.92 8.87
N ARG A 73 17.54 -12.31 9.86
CA ARG A 73 16.09 -12.48 10.10
C ARG A 73 15.26 -11.96 8.93
N PHE A 74 15.60 -10.78 8.41
CA PHE A 74 14.98 -10.21 7.23
C PHE A 74 15.16 -11.12 6.01
N ARG A 75 16.39 -11.59 5.73
CA ARG A 75 16.72 -12.49 4.62
C ARG A 75 15.98 -13.82 4.73
N LEU A 76 15.92 -14.41 5.92
CA LEU A 76 15.18 -15.65 6.15
C LEU A 76 13.69 -15.46 5.82
N LYS A 77 13.08 -14.37 6.29
CA LYS A 77 11.69 -14.01 5.96
C LYS A 77 11.52 -13.78 4.46
N MET A 78 12.44 -13.10 3.80
CA MET A 78 12.45 -12.87 2.35
C MET A 78 12.55 -14.20 1.56
N MET A 79 13.45 -15.10 1.94
CA MET A 79 13.66 -16.39 1.28
C MET A 79 12.43 -17.29 1.40
N ILE A 80 11.83 -17.34 2.59
CA ILE A 80 10.57 -18.07 2.82
C ILE A 80 9.45 -17.52 1.94
N ARG A 81 9.38 -16.19 1.76
CA ARG A 81 8.32 -15.52 0.99
C ARG A 81 8.47 -15.60 -0.53
N THR A 82 9.69 -15.46 -1.05
CA THR A 82 9.92 -15.22 -2.48
C THR A 82 10.45 -16.43 -3.25
N ARG A 83 10.87 -17.50 -2.56
CA ARG A 83 11.62 -18.65 -3.14
C ARG A 83 12.87 -18.24 -3.95
N GLN A 84 13.30 -16.98 -3.89
CA GLN A 84 14.50 -16.51 -4.56
C GLN A 84 15.73 -16.83 -3.71
N ARG A 85 16.69 -17.53 -4.34
CA ARG A 85 18.01 -17.85 -3.75
C ARG A 85 19.09 -16.83 -4.11
N GLU A 86 18.78 -15.82 -4.93
CA GLU A 86 19.81 -14.88 -5.36
C GLU A 86 20.41 -14.09 -4.19
N GLU A 87 21.73 -14.09 -4.14
CA GLU A 87 22.52 -13.31 -3.20
C GLU A 87 22.61 -11.88 -3.72
N SER A 88 21.97 -10.94 -3.03
CA SER A 88 22.02 -9.52 -3.39
C SER A 88 23.38 -8.87 -3.15
N GLY A 89 24.34 -9.60 -2.55
CA GLY A 89 25.63 -9.11 -2.08
C GLY A 89 25.50 -8.05 -0.97
N LEU A 90 24.32 -7.91 -0.37
CA LEU A 90 24.04 -6.96 0.70
C LEU A 90 24.11 -7.64 2.07
N THR A 91 24.47 -6.85 3.07
CA THR A 91 24.62 -7.21 4.48
C THR A 91 23.83 -6.25 5.37
N GLY A 92 23.70 -6.55 6.66
CA GLY A 92 23.05 -5.64 7.61
C GLY A 92 23.75 -4.31 7.79
N THR A 93 25.05 -4.23 7.48
CA THR A 93 25.84 -3.00 7.50
C THR A 93 25.81 -2.24 6.19
N SER A 94 25.08 -2.74 5.18
CA SER A 94 24.96 -2.06 3.90
C SER A 94 24.20 -0.73 4.05
N PRO A 95 24.56 0.31 3.28
CA PRO A 95 23.86 1.59 3.32
C PRO A 95 22.38 1.42 3.00
N LEU A 96 21.51 2.19 3.67
CA LEU A 96 20.06 2.11 3.47
C LEU A 96 19.67 2.42 2.03
N SER A 97 20.38 3.35 1.37
CA SER A 97 20.19 3.64 -0.05
C SER A 97 20.44 2.44 -0.96
N SER A 98 21.41 1.58 -0.60
CA SER A 98 21.76 0.39 -1.38
C SER A 98 20.72 -0.71 -1.22
N ILE A 99 20.19 -0.87 0.00
CA ILE A 99 19.08 -1.77 0.30
C ILE A 99 17.83 -1.32 -0.48
N ALA A 100 17.46 -0.04 -0.40
CA ALA A 100 16.35 0.51 -1.16
C ALA A 100 16.51 0.38 -2.68
N HIS A 101 17.72 0.61 -3.19
CA HIS A 101 17.99 0.57 -4.63
C HIS A 101 17.94 -0.85 -5.21
N LYS A 102 18.51 -1.84 -4.51
CA LYS A 102 18.59 -3.22 -5.00
C LYS A 102 17.35 -4.06 -4.67
N LEU A 103 16.74 -3.84 -3.51
CA LEU A 103 15.66 -4.68 -2.99
C LEU A 103 14.31 -3.92 -2.86
N GLY A 104 14.30 -2.62 -3.13
CA GLY A 104 13.10 -1.79 -3.02
C GLY A 104 12.87 -1.22 -1.62
N PHE A 105 11.93 -0.26 -1.55
CA PHE A 105 11.58 0.42 -0.29
C PHE A 105 10.80 -0.46 0.69
N ASP A 106 10.13 -1.52 0.22
CA ASP A 106 9.51 -2.55 1.07
C ASP A 106 10.56 -3.32 1.86
N ALA A 107 11.62 -3.76 1.18
CA ALA A 107 12.75 -4.43 1.82
C ALA A 107 13.45 -3.52 2.83
N LEU A 108 13.58 -2.22 2.52
CA LEU A 108 14.14 -1.25 3.45
C LEU A 108 13.29 -1.11 4.72
N ASP A 109 11.97 -0.91 4.61
CA ASP A 109 11.07 -0.82 5.77
C ASP A 109 11.11 -2.10 6.63
N GLN A 110 11.03 -3.27 5.99
CA GLN A 110 11.11 -4.56 6.69
C GLN A 110 12.45 -4.76 7.39
N PHE A 111 13.56 -4.38 6.75
CA PHE A 111 14.87 -4.44 7.38
C PHE A 111 14.96 -3.55 8.62
N VAL A 112 14.53 -2.29 8.53
CA VAL A 112 14.53 -1.36 9.67
C VAL A 112 13.62 -1.88 10.80
N HIS A 113 12.51 -2.53 10.47
CA HIS A 113 11.65 -3.18 11.45
C HIS A 113 12.34 -4.37 12.16
N GLU A 114 13.12 -5.18 11.44
CA GLU A 114 13.92 -6.25 12.07
C GLU A 114 15.03 -5.69 12.94
N VAL A 115 15.61 -4.53 12.60
CA VAL A 115 16.55 -3.82 13.47
C VAL A 115 15.87 -3.43 14.77
N ALA A 116 14.70 -2.79 14.72
CA ALA A 116 13.93 -2.43 15.91
C ALA A 116 13.64 -3.65 16.80
N ARG A 117 13.22 -4.77 16.21
CA ARG A 117 13.01 -6.03 16.95
C ARG A 117 14.28 -6.57 17.59
N ALA A 118 15.40 -6.55 16.86
CA ALA A 118 16.68 -7.04 17.36
C ALA A 118 17.18 -6.21 18.55
N VAL A 119 17.03 -4.89 18.50
CA VAL A 119 17.32 -3.98 19.62
C VAL A 119 16.44 -4.30 20.82
N LEU A 120 15.12 -4.34 20.64
CA LEU A 120 14.17 -4.64 21.71
C LEU A 120 14.44 -6.00 22.40
N THR A 121 14.97 -6.96 21.65
CA THR A 121 15.28 -8.30 22.20
C THR A 121 16.55 -8.29 23.06
N LYS A 122 17.55 -7.46 22.73
CA LYS A 122 18.90 -7.52 23.33
C LYS A 122 19.20 -6.39 24.32
N TYR A 123 18.51 -5.27 24.22
CA TYR A 123 18.77 -4.07 25.01
C TYR A 123 17.60 -3.73 25.93
N SER A 124 17.87 -2.87 26.91
CA SER A 124 16.87 -2.46 27.89
C SER A 124 15.75 -1.61 27.24
N GLY A 125 14.57 -1.59 27.87
CA GLY A 125 13.44 -0.79 27.39
C GLY A 125 13.81 0.69 27.16
N ARG A 126 14.62 1.29 28.04
CA ARG A 126 15.04 2.71 27.91
C ARG A 126 15.89 2.99 26.68
N GLU A 127 16.77 2.07 26.28
CA GLU A 127 17.62 2.25 25.09
C GLU A 127 16.79 2.10 23.81
N PHE A 128 15.83 1.17 23.83
CA PHE A 128 14.85 1.04 22.75
C PHE A 128 13.97 2.28 22.65
N ASP A 129 13.45 2.81 23.77
CA ASP A 129 12.59 3.99 23.80
C ASP A 129 13.28 5.23 23.20
N GLN A 130 14.59 5.39 23.39
CA GLN A 130 15.38 6.47 22.79
C GLN A 130 15.59 6.29 21.28
N LEU A 131 15.70 5.05 20.80
CA LEU A 131 15.95 4.73 19.40
C LEU A 131 14.67 4.61 18.56
N GLN A 132 13.57 4.23 19.19
CA GLN A 132 12.31 3.91 18.54
C GLN A 132 11.81 5.06 17.64
N PRO A 133 11.79 6.33 18.07
CA PRO A 133 11.35 7.44 17.21
C PRO A 133 12.17 7.56 15.92
N SER A 134 13.48 7.34 16.00
CA SER A 134 14.40 7.38 14.84
C SER A 134 14.12 6.24 13.87
N LEU A 135 13.93 5.02 14.39
CA LEU A 135 13.61 3.85 13.57
C LEU A 135 12.22 3.95 12.93
N ASP A 136 11.21 4.41 13.68
CA ASP A 136 9.86 4.63 13.15
C ASP A 136 9.85 5.76 12.11
N THR A 137 10.71 6.76 12.25
CA THR A 137 10.88 7.81 11.24
C THR A 137 11.50 7.27 9.95
N LEU A 138 12.52 6.42 10.04
CA LEU A 138 13.15 5.78 8.87
C LEU A 138 12.17 4.86 8.12
N ARG A 139 11.32 4.15 8.87
CA ARG A 139 10.25 3.32 8.29
C ARG A 139 9.21 4.16 7.59
N GLU A 140 8.76 5.25 8.21
CA GLU A 140 7.84 6.20 7.58
C GLU A 140 8.46 6.77 6.30
N MET A 141 9.74 7.16 6.32
CA MET A 141 10.46 7.58 5.13
C MET A 141 10.43 6.51 4.04
N ALA A 142 10.76 5.25 4.35
CA ALA A 142 10.74 4.16 3.37
C ALA A 142 9.33 3.97 2.76
N ILE A 143 8.28 4.00 3.59
CA ILE A 143 6.88 3.90 3.15
C ILE A 143 6.52 5.08 2.24
N ARG A 144 6.89 6.32 2.58
CA ARG A 144 6.61 7.49 1.73
C ARG A 144 7.46 7.51 0.46
N CYS A 145 8.69 7.02 0.51
CA CYS A 145 9.58 6.87 -0.65
C CYS A 145 8.99 5.88 -1.65
N ARG A 146 8.39 4.79 -1.17
CA ARG A 146 7.65 3.81 -1.99
C ARG A 146 6.54 4.47 -2.80
N GLY A 147 5.82 5.42 -2.19
CA GLY A 147 4.80 6.22 -2.86
C GLY A 147 5.34 7.23 -3.88
N LYS A 148 6.65 7.51 -3.90
CA LYS A 148 7.28 8.46 -4.84
C LYS A 148 7.71 7.73 -6.13
N LYS A 149 6.97 7.97 -7.21
CA LYS A 149 7.20 7.35 -8.52
C LYS A 149 8.46 7.95 -9.20
N PRO A 150 9.45 7.15 -9.62
CA PRO A 150 10.55 7.64 -10.47
C PRO A 150 10.07 7.92 -11.90
N ARG A 151 10.78 8.80 -12.64
CA ARG A 151 10.49 9.09 -14.07
C ARG A 151 11.17 8.07 -14.98
N GLN A 152 10.36 7.31 -15.71
CA GLN A 152 10.47 6.81 -17.10
C GLN A 152 11.86 6.70 -17.77
N ARG A 153 12.21 5.47 -18.24
CA ARG A 153 13.20 5.26 -19.32
C ARG A 153 12.53 5.40 -20.69
N ALA A 154 13.28 5.89 -21.68
CA ALA A 154 12.82 5.94 -23.06
C ALA A 154 12.94 4.56 -23.73
N LEU A 155 11.83 3.92 -24.09
CA LEU A 155 11.78 2.69 -24.89
C LEU A 155 11.60 3.05 -26.37
N GLY A 156 12.60 3.72 -26.96
CA GLY A 156 12.67 3.97 -28.40
C GLY A 156 11.35 4.42 -29.05
N LYS A 157 10.84 3.63 -30.01
CA LYS A 157 9.61 3.93 -30.78
C LYS A 157 8.30 3.81 -29.98
N PHE A 158 8.32 3.24 -28.77
CA PHE A 158 7.15 3.17 -27.87
C PHE A 158 7.03 4.39 -26.94
N GLY A 159 7.96 5.34 -27.06
CA GLY A 159 8.01 6.52 -26.21
C GLY A 159 8.61 6.22 -24.84
N LYS A 160 8.35 7.11 -23.88
CA LYS A 160 8.77 6.94 -22.48
C LYS A 160 7.77 5.99 -21.81
N VAL A 161 8.24 4.81 -21.40
CA VAL A 161 7.38 3.79 -20.78
C VAL A 161 7.90 3.49 -19.38
N ASP A 162 7.00 3.54 -18.41
CA ASP A 162 7.25 3.12 -17.03
C ASP A 162 7.33 1.58 -16.98
N LEU A 163 8.50 1.02 -16.67
CA LEU A 163 8.70 -0.43 -16.47
C LEU A 163 8.83 -0.78 -14.99
N LEU A 164 7.96 -0.23 -14.14
CA LEU A 164 7.82 -0.67 -12.74
C LEU A 164 6.43 -1.31 -12.55
N ASP A 165 6.34 -2.24 -11.60
CA ASP A 165 5.19 -3.13 -11.32
C ASP A 165 3.80 -2.46 -11.36
N ASP A 166 3.71 -1.16 -11.11
CA ASP A 166 2.50 -0.33 -11.23
C ASP A 166 1.87 -0.25 -12.64
N MET A 167 2.64 -0.55 -13.70
CA MET A 167 2.09 -0.62 -15.07
C MET A 167 1.64 -2.03 -15.43
N LYS A 168 1.84 -3.00 -14.53
CA LYS A 168 1.19 -4.31 -14.68
C LYS A 168 -0.30 -4.15 -14.49
N THR A 169 -0.79 -3.30 -13.59
CA THR A 169 -2.18 -3.30 -13.15
C THR A 169 -2.96 -2.05 -13.57
N CYS A 170 -4.26 -2.23 -13.79
CA CYS A 170 -5.16 -1.21 -14.27
C CYS A 170 -5.38 -0.14 -13.20
N ARG A 171 -5.48 1.12 -13.62
CA ARG A 171 -5.79 2.22 -12.69
C ARG A 171 -7.20 2.13 -12.07
N ALA A 172 -8.09 1.35 -12.67
CA ALA A 172 -9.49 1.24 -12.27
C ALA A 172 -9.85 -0.10 -11.63
N CYS A 173 -8.98 -1.11 -11.67
CA CYS A 173 -9.25 -2.46 -11.14
C CYS A 173 -7.96 -3.26 -10.92
N GLU A 174 -8.08 -4.53 -10.53
CA GLU A 174 -6.98 -5.47 -10.30
C GLU A 174 -6.35 -6.05 -11.58
N ARG A 175 -7.00 -5.90 -12.74
CA ARG A 175 -6.54 -6.56 -13.98
C ARG A 175 -5.29 -5.93 -14.56
N GLN A 176 -4.59 -6.67 -15.42
CA GLN A 176 -3.42 -6.13 -16.08
C GLN A 176 -3.72 -5.04 -17.12
N THR A 177 -2.81 -4.09 -17.32
CA THR A 177 -2.93 -3.09 -18.41
C THR A 177 -2.80 -3.77 -19.77
N GLU A 178 -3.33 -3.14 -20.83
CA GLU A 178 -3.22 -3.69 -22.18
C GLU A 178 -1.75 -3.89 -22.60
N LEU A 179 -0.88 -2.95 -22.22
CA LEU A 179 0.56 -3.05 -22.48
C LEU A 179 1.20 -4.20 -21.69
N ALA A 180 0.91 -4.34 -20.40
CA ALA A 180 1.51 -5.40 -19.59
C ALA A 180 1.03 -6.79 -20.00
N ALA A 181 -0.26 -6.94 -20.32
CA ALA A 181 -0.80 -8.20 -20.82
C ALA A 181 -0.16 -8.59 -22.16
N HIS A 182 0.14 -7.61 -23.02
CA HIS A 182 0.82 -7.86 -24.30
C HIS A 182 2.29 -8.25 -24.11
N VAL A 183 3.04 -7.52 -23.28
CA VAL A 183 4.43 -7.86 -22.95
C VAL A 183 4.53 -9.25 -22.33
N ALA A 184 3.59 -9.63 -21.45
CA ALA A 184 3.55 -10.95 -20.84
C ALA A 184 3.26 -12.09 -21.84
N THR A 185 2.59 -11.81 -22.97
CA THR A 185 2.18 -12.83 -23.96
C THR A 185 3.10 -12.90 -25.18
N VAL A 186 3.65 -11.78 -25.62
CA VAL A 186 4.39 -11.65 -26.89
C VAL A 186 5.86 -11.24 -26.67
N GLY A 187 6.26 -10.91 -25.43
CA GLY A 187 7.59 -10.39 -25.12
C GLY A 187 7.80 -8.99 -25.69
N ASP A 188 9.05 -8.67 -26.06
CA ASP A 188 9.43 -7.37 -26.65
C ASP A 188 9.14 -7.27 -28.16
N ALA A 189 8.51 -8.28 -28.76
CA ALA A 189 8.20 -8.26 -30.18
C ALA A 189 7.11 -7.20 -30.50
N CYS A 190 7.34 -6.40 -31.54
CA CYS A 190 6.37 -5.39 -31.97
C CYS A 190 5.02 -6.06 -32.32
N PRO A 191 3.88 -5.48 -31.91
CA PRO A 191 2.58 -5.92 -32.40
C PRO A 191 2.54 -5.73 -33.92
N ALA A 192 2.50 -6.84 -34.67
CA ALA A 192 2.36 -6.81 -36.11
C ALA A 192 0.90 -6.48 -36.48
N GLY A 193 0.72 -5.45 -37.32
CA GLY A 193 -0.58 -5.01 -37.83
C GLY A 193 -1.10 -3.73 -37.14
N GLU A 194 -1.44 -2.73 -37.96
CA GLU A 194 -2.09 -1.44 -37.64
C GLU A 194 -2.12 -1.03 -36.16
N ALA A 195 -1.04 -0.38 -35.71
CA ALA A 195 -0.97 0.66 -34.67
C ALA A 195 -2.06 0.67 -33.57
N ARG A 196 -2.36 -0.47 -32.95
CA ARG A 196 -3.18 -0.50 -31.74
C ARG A 196 -2.35 0.10 -30.61
N ARG A 197 -2.68 1.31 -30.18
CA ARG A 197 -1.93 2.00 -29.11
C ARG A 197 -2.37 1.39 -27.78
N LEU A 198 -1.73 0.28 -27.40
CA LEU A 198 -2.00 -0.42 -26.15
C LEU A 198 -1.92 0.57 -24.98
N SER A 199 -2.98 0.62 -24.19
CA SER A 199 -3.03 1.45 -23.00
C SER A 199 -2.05 0.94 -21.97
N SER A 200 -1.14 1.83 -21.58
CA SER A 200 -0.20 1.60 -20.50
C SER A 200 -0.86 1.83 -19.12
N THR A 201 -2.07 2.39 -19.07
CA THR A 201 -2.75 2.80 -17.81
C THR A 201 -3.99 1.97 -17.47
N TYR A 202 -4.65 1.40 -18.49
CA TYR A 202 -5.93 0.73 -18.34
C TYR A 202 -5.89 -0.67 -18.94
N CYS A 203 -6.69 -1.57 -18.39
CA CYS A 203 -6.94 -2.88 -18.99
C CYS A 203 -7.89 -2.76 -20.20
N SER A 204 -8.05 -3.85 -20.94
CA SER A 204 -8.96 -3.93 -22.10
C SER A 204 -10.42 -3.57 -21.80
N ILE A 205 -10.88 -3.79 -20.55
CA ILE A 205 -12.24 -3.43 -20.11
C ILE A 205 -12.38 -1.92 -19.89
N HIS A 206 -11.32 -1.26 -19.43
CA HIS A 206 -11.33 0.15 -19.06
C HIS A 206 -10.59 1.01 -20.10
N SER A 207 -10.37 0.51 -21.31
CA SER A 207 -9.61 1.21 -22.33
C SER A 207 -10.40 2.41 -22.90
N PRO A 208 -9.75 3.58 -23.07
CA PRO A 208 -10.37 4.77 -23.65
C PRO A 208 -10.43 4.76 -25.18
N GLU A 209 -9.77 3.81 -25.87
CA GLU A 209 -9.66 3.80 -27.32
C GLU A 209 -11.03 3.76 -28.04
N LYS A 210 -11.07 4.35 -29.24
CA LYS A 210 -12.25 4.37 -30.12
C LYS A 210 -12.58 3.01 -30.74
N SER A 211 -11.60 2.10 -30.79
CA SER A 211 -11.68 0.72 -31.32
C SER A 211 -12.26 -0.30 -30.33
N GLY A 212 -12.44 0.08 -29.05
CA GLY A 212 -13.10 -0.77 -28.07
C GLY A 212 -14.60 -0.89 -28.32
N SER A 213 -15.19 -2.03 -27.91
CA SER A 213 -16.65 -2.21 -27.93
C SER A 213 -17.37 -1.10 -27.14
N THR A 214 -18.61 -0.78 -27.49
CA THR A 214 -19.45 0.21 -26.79
C THR A 214 -19.43 0.03 -25.27
N MET A 215 -19.33 -1.22 -24.80
CA MET A 215 -19.22 -1.59 -23.39
C MET A 215 -17.91 -1.13 -22.73
N ALA A 216 -16.76 -1.27 -23.39
CA ALA A 216 -15.47 -0.82 -22.85
C ALA A 216 -15.46 0.70 -22.62
N ARG A 217 -16.04 1.47 -23.55
CA ARG A 217 -16.20 2.91 -23.40
C ARG A 217 -17.14 3.29 -22.26
N ALA A 218 -18.23 2.55 -22.05
CA ALA A 218 -19.14 2.77 -20.93
C ALA A 218 -18.45 2.47 -19.59
N ASN A 219 -17.71 1.38 -19.51
CA ASN A 219 -16.93 0.99 -18.33
C ASN A 219 -15.83 2.00 -18.01
N TYR A 220 -15.08 2.47 -19.01
CA TYR A 220 -14.10 3.54 -18.83
C TYR A 220 -14.74 4.81 -18.25
N LYS A 221 -15.86 5.27 -18.80
CA LYS A 221 -16.57 6.46 -18.31
C LYS A 221 -17.06 6.26 -16.87
N ARG A 222 -17.60 5.07 -16.54
CA ARG A 222 -18.06 4.72 -15.19
C ARG A 222 -16.90 4.68 -14.19
N ALA A 223 -15.80 4.02 -14.55
CA ALA A 223 -14.60 3.95 -13.74
C ALA A 223 -14.02 5.35 -13.48
N ARG A 224 -13.92 6.19 -14.52
CA ARG A 224 -13.41 7.57 -14.40
C ARG A 224 -14.28 8.44 -13.49
N ARG A 225 -15.61 8.31 -13.55
CA ARG A 225 -16.53 9.03 -12.65
C ARG A 225 -16.40 8.58 -11.20
N SER A 226 -16.09 7.32 -10.96
CA SER A 226 -15.99 6.72 -9.62
C SER A 226 -14.54 6.60 -9.11
N GLN A 227 -13.59 7.22 -9.80
CA GLN A 227 -12.16 7.03 -9.57
C GLN A 227 -11.71 7.54 -8.21
N GLN A 228 -12.18 8.72 -7.80
CA GLN A 228 -11.82 9.29 -6.50
C GLN A 228 -12.37 8.45 -5.34
N THR A 229 -13.59 7.92 -5.49
CA THR A 229 -14.18 7.00 -4.51
C THR A 229 -13.38 5.72 -4.42
N PHE A 230 -12.99 5.14 -5.57
CA PHE A 230 -12.13 3.95 -5.60
C PHE A 230 -10.78 4.18 -4.91
N GLU A 231 -10.10 5.28 -5.21
CA GLU A 231 -8.83 5.62 -4.57
C GLU A 231 -9.02 5.81 -3.05
N THR A 232 -10.14 6.36 -2.60
CA THR A 232 -10.45 6.53 -1.16
C THR A 232 -10.67 5.19 -0.47
N GLU A 233 -11.46 4.29 -1.07
CA GLU A 233 -11.74 2.96 -0.50
C GLU A 233 -10.48 2.08 -0.48
N LEU A 234 -9.64 2.16 -1.52
CA LEU A 234 -8.35 1.48 -1.57
C LEU A 234 -7.42 1.96 -0.46
N ASN A 235 -7.29 3.28 -0.28
CA ASN A 235 -6.49 3.84 0.81
C ASN A 235 -6.98 3.41 2.20
N ARG A 236 -8.30 3.28 2.39
CA ARG A 236 -8.88 2.80 3.67
C ARG A 236 -8.53 1.34 3.95
N LEU A 237 -8.59 0.48 2.92
CA LEU A 237 -8.16 -0.92 2.99
C LEU A 237 -6.65 -1.03 3.27
N GLU A 238 -5.83 -0.28 2.55
CA GLU A 238 -4.38 -0.22 2.73
C GLU A 238 -4.00 0.24 4.15
N ARG A 239 -4.67 1.26 4.71
CA ARG A 239 -4.39 1.73 6.08
C ARG A 239 -4.64 0.65 7.14
N GLN A 240 -5.72 -0.12 7.00
CA GLN A 240 -6.02 -1.22 7.93
C GLN A 240 -5.05 -2.39 7.77
N TYR A 241 -4.46 -2.54 6.59
CA TYR A 241 -3.45 -3.55 6.29
C TYR A 241 -2.05 -3.18 6.80
N TRP A 242 -1.61 -1.92 6.60
CA TRP A 242 -0.26 -1.45 6.94
C TRP A 242 -0.12 -0.93 8.38
N GLY A 243 -1.21 -0.69 9.10
CA GLY A 243 -1.22 -0.08 10.43
C GLY A 243 -1.29 -1.09 11.58
N ARG A 244 -0.41 -0.96 12.58
CA ARG A 244 -0.73 -1.41 13.94
C ARG A 244 -1.98 -0.66 14.43
N PRO A 245 -2.80 -1.22 15.33
CA PRO A 245 -4.00 -0.56 15.87
C PRO A 245 -3.76 0.83 16.51
N ALA A 246 -2.50 1.21 16.77
CA ALA A 246 -2.12 2.54 17.23
C ALA A 246 -2.25 3.65 16.15
N THR A 247 -1.96 3.38 14.87
CA THR A 247 -2.06 4.39 13.80
C THR A 247 -3.49 4.58 13.26
N ALA A 248 -4.40 3.65 13.55
CA ALA A 248 -5.82 3.75 13.17
C ALA A 248 -6.59 4.83 13.95
N ARG A 249 -6.05 5.33 15.07
CA ARG A 249 -6.79 6.22 15.98
C ARG A 249 -6.64 7.72 15.70
N GLU A 250 -5.62 8.15 14.97
CA GLU A 250 -5.27 9.58 14.86
C GLU A 250 -5.77 10.29 13.60
N GLY A 251 -6.41 9.59 12.65
CA GLY A 251 -6.75 10.18 11.34
C GLY A 251 -8.08 9.80 10.71
N SER A 252 -8.96 9.08 11.41
CA SER A 252 -10.27 8.71 10.87
C SER A 252 -11.34 9.72 11.25
N THR A 253 -11.98 10.27 10.22
CA THR A 253 -13.15 11.13 10.35
C THR A 253 -14.41 10.38 10.81
N ALA A 254 -14.40 9.04 10.91
CA ALA A 254 -15.51 8.25 11.43
C ALA A 254 -15.04 6.88 11.99
N PRO A 255 -14.99 6.69 13.32
CA PRO A 255 -14.56 5.44 13.96
C PRO A 255 -15.31 4.18 13.50
N SER A 256 -16.58 4.34 13.12
CA SER A 256 -17.44 3.28 12.60
C SER A 256 -17.04 2.79 11.20
N VAL A 257 -16.50 3.66 10.34
CA VAL A 257 -16.08 3.27 8.99
C VAL A 257 -14.76 2.50 9.07
N ASP A 258 -13.84 2.92 9.93
CA ASP A 258 -12.59 2.18 10.16
C ASP A 258 -12.86 0.79 10.74
N GLU A 259 -13.79 0.70 11.69
CA GLU A 259 -14.24 -0.58 12.23
C GLU A 259 -14.85 -1.49 11.16
N PHE A 260 -15.55 -0.93 10.16
CA PHE A 260 -16.04 -1.70 9.02
C PHE A 260 -14.88 -2.34 8.25
N PHE A 261 -13.85 -1.57 7.92
CA PHE A 261 -12.70 -2.10 7.18
C PHE A 261 -11.91 -3.10 8.03
N ARG A 262 -11.81 -2.90 9.35
CA ARG A 262 -11.21 -3.87 10.26
C ARG A 262 -11.95 -5.21 10.25
N GLN A 263 -13.28 -5.19 10.39
CA GLN A 263 -14.10 -6.40 10.33
C GLN A 263 -14.06 -7.06 8.94
N LEU A 264 -14.04 -6.26 7.86
CA LEU A 264 -13.89 -6.74 6.50
C LEU A 264 -12.56 -7.46 6.31
N SER A 265 -11.45 -6.88 6.78
CA SER A 265 -10.12 -7.47 6.68
C SER A 265 -10.03 -8.81 7.41
N ILE A 266 -10.64 -8.94 8.58
CA ILE A 266 -10.71 -10.22 9.32
C ILE A 266 -11.55 -11.23 8.55
N ARG A 267 -12.76 -10.84 8.12
CA ARG A 267 -13.71 -11.75 7.46
C ARG A 267 -13.21 -12.27 6.13
N LYS A 268 -12.46 -11.46 5.38
CA LYS A 268 -11.94 -11.79 4.05
C LYS A 268 -10.45 -12.21 4.08
N GLY A 269 -9.83 -12.29 5.26
CA GLY A 269 -8.42 -12.66 5.40
C GLY A 269 -7.46 -11.70 4.67
N LEU A 270 -7.77 -10.39 4.67
CA LEU A 270 -6.97 -9.36 3.99
C LEU A 270 -5.79 -8.88 4.86
N ALA A 271 -5.46 -9.59 5.93
CA ALA A 271 -4.30 -9.33 6.78
C ALA A 271 -3.09 -10.13 6.30
N VAL A 272 -1.88 -9.69 6.68
CA VAL A 272 -0.73 -10.62 6.68
C VAL A 272 -1.02 -11.61 7.79
N ASP A 273 -1.48 -12.81 7.46
CA ASP A 273 -1.38 -13.90 8.42
C ASP A 273 0.11 -14.13 8.69
N ASP A 274 0.51 -14.01 9.95
CA ASP A 274 1.83 -14.42 10.43
C ASP A 274 2.04 -15.95 10.29
N GLY A 275 1.10 -16.69 9.69
CA GLY A 275 1.13 -18.14 9.48
C GLY A 275 0.79 -18.56 8.05
N GLU A 276 1.73 -19.28 7.43
CA GLU A 276 1.56 -20.37 6.44
C GLU A 276 0.79 -20.17 5.13
N ALA A 277 -0.02 -19.12 4.94
CA ALA A 277 -0.73 -18.88 3.67
C ALA A 277 0.10 -18.02 2.71
N GLY A 278 0.70 -18.67 1.70
CA GLY A 278 1.65 -18.11 0.73
C GLY A 278 1.10 -17.11 -0.29
N ASN A 279 0.52 -15.98 0.14
CA ASN A 279 0.19 -14.88 -0.76
C ASN A 279 1.39 -13.92 -0.90
N THR A 280 1.86 -13.70 -2.12
CA THR A 280 2.91 -12.70 -2.40
C THR A 280 2.37 -11.29 -2.11
N HIS A 281 3.23 -10.35 -1.75
CA HIS A 281 2.86 -8.93 -1.57
C HIS A 281 2.05 -8.37 -2.77
N THR A 282 2.45 -8.76 -3.98
CA THR A 282 1.75 -8.42 -5.23
C THR A 282 0.34 -9.03 -5.29
N ASP A 283 0.15 -10.28 -4.85
CA ASP A 283 -1.15 -10.95 -4.87
C ASP A 283 -2.12 -10.28 -3.90
N LEU A 284 -1.62 -9.83 -2.75
CA LEU A 284 -2.44 -9.11 -1.78
C LEU A 284 -2.81 -7.70 -2.26
N GLU A 285 -1.90 -6.97 -2.90
CA GLU A 285 -2.22 -5.69 -3.53
C GLU A 285 -3.37 -5.84 -4.56
N LEU A 286 -3.32 -6.91 -5.36
CA LEU A 286 -4.38 -7.23 -6.32
C LEU A 286 -5.71 -7.52 -5.62
N LEU A 287 -5.70 -8.23 -4.49
CA LEU A 287 -6.90 -8.48 -3.68
C LEU A 287 -7.48 -7.18 -3.11
N LEU A 288 -6.65 -6.30 -2.56
CA LEU A 288 -7.12 -5.00 -2.03
C LEU A 288 -7.75 -4.15 -3.13
N ARG A 289 -7.16 -4.11 -4.33
CA ARG A 289 -7.72 -3.39 -5.49
C ARG A 289 -9.03 -4.00 -5.97
N ARG A 290 -9.13 -5.33 -5.99
CA ARG A 290 -10.38 -6.04 -6.33
C ARG A 290 -11.49 -5.70 -5.35
N GLU A 291 -11.21 -5.72 -4.05
CA GLU A 291 -12.20 -5.41 -3.01
C GLU A 291 -12.60 -3.93 -3.02
N ALA A 292 -11.64 -3.00 -3.19
CA ALA A 292 -11.94 -1.59 -3.38
C ALA A 292 -12.87 -1.37 -4.58
N ARG A 293 -12.66 -2.09 -5.69
CA ARG A 293 -13.52 -1.99 -6.88
C ARG A 293 -14.93 -2.52 -6.60
N LYS A 294 -15.06 -3.67 -5.93
CA LYS A 294 -16.35 -4.24 -5.53
C LYS A 294 -17.16 -3.27 -4.66
N LEU A 295 -16.54 -2.65 -3.65
CA LEU A 295 -17.20 -1.67 -2.77
C LEU A 295 -17.81 -0.51 -3.57
N VAL A 296 -17.08 0.00 -4.56
CA VAL A 296 -17.56 1.11 -5.39
C VAL A 296 -18.64 0.67 -6.36
N ASP A 297 -18.47 -0.48 -7.02
CA ASP A 297 -19.45 -1.00 -7.99
C ASP A 297 -20.79 -1.33 -7.33
N GLN A 298 -20.76 -1.82 -6.09
CA GLN A 298 -21.94 -2.12 -5.28
C GLN A 298 -22.51 -0.90 -4.54
N ARG A 299 -21.90 0.28 -4.71
CA ARG A 299 -22.31 1.54 -4.07
C ARG A 299 -22.41 1.40 -2.54
N MET A 300 -21.35 0.86 -1.93
CA MET A 300 -21.19 0.79 -0.47
C MET A 300 -20.84 2.17 0.09
N SER A 301 -21.89 2.95 0.43
CA SER A 301 -21.71 4.25 1.08
C SER A 301 -21.26 4.10 2.53
N ASP A 302 -20.62 5.14 3.07
CA ASP A 302 -20.20 5.18 4.48
C ASP A 302 -21.38 4.95 5.43
N ARG A 303 -22.56 5.44 5.06
CA ARG A 303 -23.78 5.17 5.82
C ARG A 303 -24.19 3.71 5.88
N LYS A 304 -24.01 2.96 4.79
CA LYS A 304 -24.25 1.52 4.76
C LYS A 304 -23.23 0.79 5.64
N LYS A 305 -21.97 1.19 5.60
CA LYS A 305 -20.89 0.63 6.43
C LYS A 305 -21.17 0.83 7.92
N GLU A 306 -21.59 2.04 8.30
CA GLU A 306 -22.01 2.37 9.67
C GLU A 306 -23.16 1.46 10.15
N MET A 307 -24.20 1.28 9.33
CA MET A 307 -25.33 0.41 9.67
C MET A 307 -24.86 -1.03 9.93
N VAL A 308 -23.99 -1.58 9.07
CA VAL A 308 -23.49 -2.95 9.22
C VAL A 308 -22.69 -3.11 10.52
N VAL A 309 -21.80 -2.16 10.83
CA VAL A 309 -20.97 -2.21 12.04
C VAL A 309 -21.80 -2.11 13.31
N LEU A 310 -22.83 -1.26 13.32
CA LEU A 310 -23.71 -1.16 14.49
C LEU A 310 -24.54 -2.44 14.70
N LEU A 311 -24.99 -3.08 13.61
CA LEU A 311 -25.69 -4.37 13.70
C LEU A 311 -24.76 -5.49 14.18
N SER A 312 -23.50 -5.53 13.72
CA SER A 312 -22.54 -6.54 14.19
C SER A 312 -22.13 -6.36 15.65
N ALA A 313 -22.24 -5.13 16.17
CA ALA A 313 -22.13 -4.85 17.61
C ALA A 313 -23.36 -5.26 18.44
N GLY A 314 -24.38 -5.89 17.82
CA GLY A 314 -25.57 -6.40 18.49
C GLY A 314 -26.74 -5.40 18.60
N MET A 315 -26.67 -4.25 17.95
CA MET A 315 -27.80 -3.30 17.93
C MET A 315 -28.93 -3.81 17.04
N SER A 316 -30.17 -3.55 17.44
CA SER A 316 -31.36 -3.81 16.61
C SER A 316 -31.58 -2.71 15.56
N GLN A 317 -32.31 -3.01 14.47
CA GLN A 317 -32.60 -2.02 13.42
C GLN A 317 -33.26 -0.72 13.92
N PRO A 318 -34.18 -0.73 14.91
CA PRO A 318 -34.70 0.50 15.51
C PRO A 318 -33.63 1.32 16.22
N GLN A 319 -32.76 0.69 17.01
CA GLN A 319 -31.66 1.37 17.71
C GLN A 319 -30.64 1.96 16.73
N VAL A 320 -30.34 1.24 15.64
CA VAL A 320 -29.49 1.75 14.55
C VAL A 320 -30.15 2.96 13.89
N ALA A 321 -31.47 2.93 13.63
CA ALA A 321 -32.17 4.06 13.05
C ALA A 321 -32.10 5.30 13.95
N GLU A 322 -32.30 5.13 15.26
CA GLU A 322 -32.21 6.19 16.25
C GLU A 322 -30.78 6.77 16.35
N LYS A 323 -29.77 5.92 16.50
CA LYS A 323 -28.36 6.33 16.60
C LYS A 323 -27.86 7.06 15.36
N LEU A 324 -28.42 6.73 14.20
CA LEU A 324 -28.12 7.37 12.93
C LEU A 324 -29.08 8.55 12.64
N GLY A 325 -30.08 8.86 13.46
CA GLY A 325 -31.02 9.96 13.18
C GLY A 325 -31.88 9.73 11.93
N LEU A 326 -32.22 8.47 11.63
CA LEU A 326 -33.10 8.07 10.54
C LEU A 326 -34.56 8.07 11.01
N LYS A 327 -35.47 8.48 10.12
CA LYS A 327 -36.90 8.63 10.44
C LYS A 327 -37.62 7.33 10.79
N SER A 328 -37.09 6.16 10.39
CA SER A 328 -37.74 4.87 10.68
C SER A 328 -36.79 3.67 10.53
N ARG A 329 -37.12 2.56 11.22
CA ARG A 329 -36.46 1.26 11.03
C ARG A 329 -36.51 0.76 9.58
N GLN A 330 -37.53 1.17 8.82
CA GLN A 330 -37.73 0.75 7.44
C GLN A 330 -36.63 1.30 6.52
N ALA A 331 -36.10 2.49 6.81
CA ALA A 331 -34.97 3.05 6.07
C ALA A 331 -33.72 2.17 6.21
N VAL A 332 -33.47 1.65 7.43
CA VAL A 332 -32.40 0.68 7.68
C VAL A 332 -32.66 -0.60 6.91
N SER A 333 -33.85 -1.21 7.04
CA SER A 333 -34.20 -2.45 6.33
C SER A 333 -34.01 -2.35 4.80
N LYS A 334 -34.46 -1.26 4.17
CA LYS A 334 -34.26 -1.01 2.73
C LYS A 334 -32.79 -0.85 2.37
N ALA A 335 -32.01 -0.16 3.20
CA ALA A 335 -30.57 -0.03 2.98
C ALA A 335 -29.89 -1.40 3.03
N LEU A 336 -30.24 -2.25 4.02
CA LEU A 336 -29.67 -3.60 4.17
C LEU A 336 -29.98 -4.52 2.99
N GLN A 337 -31.18 -4.43 2.40
CA GLN A 337 -31.53 -5.19 1.19
C GLN A 337 -30.64 -4.84 -0.01
N SER A 338 -30.05 -3.64 -0.02
CA SER A 338 -29.12 -3.20 -1.07
C SER A 338 -27.65 -3.48 -0.76
N ILE A 339 -27.34 -4.09 0.39
CA ILE A 339 -25.98 -4.44 0.81
C ILE A 339 -25.75 -5.93 0.49
N PRO A 340 -24.72 -6.27 -0.31
CA PRO A 340 -24.43 -7.67 -0.62
C PRO A 340 -23.99 -8.47 0.61
N ALA A 341 -24.31 -9.77 0.60
CA ALA A 341 -24.09 -10.67 1.75
C ALA A 341 -22.62 -10.70 2.23
N ASP A 342 -21.68 -10.57 1.30
CA ASP A 342 -20.24 -10.46 1.56
C ASP A 342 -19.87 -9.36 2.57
N TYR A 343 -20.65 -8.28 2.61
CA TYR A 343 -20.45 -7.11 3.45
C TYR A 343 -21.46 -7.04 4.60
N ARG A 344 -22.21 -8.11 4.87
CA ARG A 344 -23.12 -8.24 6.01
C ARG A 344 -22.42 -9.01 7.13
N PHE A 345 -21.91 -8.30 8.13
CA PHE A 345 -21.17 -8.91 9.25
C PHE A 345 -22.08 -9.51 10.32
N ASP A 346 -23.37 -9.16 10.32
CA ASP A 346 -24.43 -9.68 11.18
C ASP A 346 -24.99 -11.04 10.73
N ALA A 347 -24.52 -11.56 9.59
CA ALA A 347 -24.91 -12.86 9.06
C ALA A 347 -23.68 -13.78 8.86
N PRO A 348 -23.85 -15.12 8.97
CA PRO A 348 -22.77 -16.08 8.71
C PRO A 348 -22.19 -15.89 7.30
N PHE A 349 -20.88 -16.07 7.17
CA PHE A 349 -20.18 -15.88 5.89
C PHE A 349 -20.57 -16.99 4.91
N VAL A 350 -21.25 -16.61 3.82
CA VAL A 350 -21.48 -17.48 2.68
C VAL A 350 -20.42 -17.14 1.65
N SER A 351 -19.46 -18.03 1.45
CA SER A 351 -18.44 -17.88 0.40
C SER A 351 -19.10 -17.95 -0.98
N GLU A 352 -18.62 -17.17 -1.96
CA GLU A 352 -19.02 -17.26 -3.38
C GLU A 352 -18.91 -18.71 -3.93
N ALA A 353 -18.11 -19.58 -3.29
CA ALA A 353 -18.00 -21.00 -3.62
C ALA A 353 -19.25 -21.83 -3.25
N SER A 354 -20.10 -21.37 -2.34
CA SER A 354 -21.31 -22.08 -1.89
C SER A 354 -22.57 -21.65 -2.65
N ALA A 355 -22.48 -20.68 -3.56
CA ALA A 355 -23.61 -20.17 -4.33
C ALA A 355 -23.78 -20.83 -5.72
N ILE A 356 -23.00 -21.88 -6.02
CA ILE A 356 -23.05 -22.65 -7.28
C ILE A 356 -23.41 -24.13 -7.01
N ALA A 357 -24.14 -24.41 -5.93
CA ALA A 357 -24.71 -25.73 -5.67
C ALA A 357 -26.21 -25.74 -5.98
#